data_AF-A0A1X2HU01-F1
#
_entry.id   AF-A0A1X2HU01-F1
#
_cell.length_a   1.000
_cell.length_b   1.000
_cell.length_c   1.000
_cell.angle_alpha   90.00
_cell.angle_beta   90.00
_cell.angle_gamma   90.00
#
_symmetry.space_group_name_H-M   'P 1'
#
loop_
_entity.id
_entity.type
_entity.pdbx_description
1 polymer ?
#
loop_
_entity_poly.entity_id
_entity_poly.type
_entity_poly.pdbx_seq_one_letter_code
_entity_poly.pdbx_strand_id
1 'polypeptide(L)'
;MGALKDAVDTVEKSQLRSCEKTVNQMKQLLKAGMLHLESLFRKWLSSVSNPVDPDDILDSETLEPAGASGSLKQLSQLSTYIAASEQEIGYSVDFTKPYIEIRSQYLLKSLHPLSQAVQSSERHQGSSSYEKGSSELLRYMECVARMLQAEQEFAAKILSNASQRAAALRGSIVPAMNEFVTAGRQVNALAKRLGFYDAVFVLDILEKYERDCASIMQQLSKDMDVSECNEMIGAFKTTTLRNFYDFMEDVKGKKENNAFMNLSSDGTVHETTSNTLNYLKRLYLWRDTVEPLLIALGEGGWNHAVTYANFPDRGYGESPQGTALIKSFFADALDQLTISLQTRSRGYKKPTLATIFLLNNYNHILRQIRSPPLSSIFDDSSEMQFSKLVKKQLDTYQESWKPCVENLMDVTYVRGGAIKNSLGNGERQVVKERFKNFNTEFDEIWRAQTTYAVPDPELRSQVIRDVKNVLVPMYGRFLDKYQSTEFTKNPAKYIKYDKDKLDKMIGHLFEPTA
;
A
#
# COMPACT_ATOMS: atom_id res chain seq x y z
N MET A 1 10.22 14.36 -62.21
CA MET A 1 10.91 15.60 -61.80
C MET A 1 12.36 15.66 -62.28
N GLY A 2 13.15 14.59 -62.18
CA GLY A 2 14.55 14.56 -62.67
C GLY A 2 14.74 15.10 -64.10
N ALA A 3 13.97 14.61 -65.07
CA ALA A 3 14.05 15.12 -66.46
C ALA A 3 13.76 16.63 -66.60
N LEU A 4 12.88 17.19 -65.76
CA LEU A 4 12.59 18.63 -65.75
C LEU A 4 13.75 19.43 -65.12
N LYS A 5 14.42 18.86 -64.12
CA LYS A 5 15.63 19.45 -63.52
C LYS A 5 16.81 19.44 -64.50
N ASP A 6 17.04 18.31 -65.18
CA ASP A 6 18.08 18.21 -66.21
C ASP A 6 17.85 19.21 -67.34
N ALA A 7 16.59 19.43 -67.73
CA ALA A 7 16.22 20.45 -68.71
C ALA A 7 16.53 21.87 -68.20
N VAL A 8 16.21 22.19 -66.95
CA VAL A 8 16.57 23.47 -66.32
C VAL A 8 18.09 23.68 -66.34
N ASP A 9 18.86 22.70 -65.89
CA ASP A 9 20.32 22.80 -65.82
C ASP A 9 20.97 22.95 -67.19
N THR A 10 20.45 22.24 -68.19
CA THR A 10 20.92 22.31 -69.57
C THR A 10 20.67 23.70 -70.16
N VAL A 11 19.48 24.25 -69.94
CA VAL A 11 19.10 25.57 -70.46
C VAL A 11 19.86 26.67 -69.72
N GLU A 12 20.06 26.56 -68.40
CA GLU A 12 20.86 27.53 -67.63
C GLU A 12 22.33 27.55 -68.05
N LYS A 13 22.93 26.37 -68.32
CA LYS A 13 24.30 26.26 -68.85
C LYS A 13 24.47 26.91 -70.23
N SER A 14 23.41 26.99 -71.03
CA SER A 14 23.45 27.61 -72.36
C SER A 14 23.52 29.15 -72.33
N GLN A 15 23.27 29.78 -71.18
CA GLN A 15 23.28 31.25 -70.96
C GLN A 15 22.44 32.08 -71.96
N LEU A 16 21.41 31.47 -72.56
CA LEU A 16 20.52 32.15 -73.51
C LEU A 16 19.49 33.03 -72.78
N ARG A 17 19.64 34.36 -72.88
CA ARG A 17 18.68 35.33 -72.28
C ARG A 17 17.25 35.14 -72.78
N SER A 18 17.06 34.67 -74.02
CA SER A 18 15.73 34.38 -74.58
C SER A 18 14.98 33.25 -73.85
N CYS A 19 15.67 32.42 -73.08
CA CYS A 19 15.11 31.27 -72.37
C CYS A 19 14.78 31.56 -70.90
N GLU A 20 15.03 32.77 -70.39
CA GLU A 20 14.85 33.11 -68.96
C GLU A 20 13.40 32.89 -68.48
N LYS A 21 12.41 33.27 -69.29
CA LYS A 21 10.99 33.02 -69.00
C LYS A 21 10.68 31.52 -68.88
N THR A 22 11.24 30.71 -69.76
CA THR A 22 11.04 29.26 -69.77
C THR A 22 11.71 28.60 -68.57
N VAL A 23 12.92 29.03 -68.19
CA VAL A 23 13.61 28.57 -66.97
C VAL A 23 12.77 28.86 -65.73
N ASN A 24 12.20 30.07 -65.63
CA ASN A 24 11.32 30.43 -64.51
C ASN A 24 10.05 29.57 -64.44
N GLN A 25 9.41 29.28 -65.59
CA GLN A 25 8.26 28.38 -65.65
C GLN A 25 8.61 26.94 -65.23
N MET A 26 9.77 26.42 -65.67
CA MET A 26 10.23 25.09 -65.28
C MET A 26 10.56 25.00 -63.79
N LYS A 27 11.17 26.03 -63.19
CA LYS A 27 11.39 26.13 -61.74
C LYS A 27 10.08 26.19 -60.95
N GLN A 28 9.07 26.93 -61.44
CA GLN A 28 7.73 26.95 -60.84
C GLN A 28 7.07 25.57 -60.88
N LEU A 29 7.20 24.83 -61.98
CA LEU A 29 6.70 23.45 -62.09
C LEU A 29 7.43 22.49 -61.14
N LEU A 30 8.75 22.62 -60.97
CA LEU A 30 9.51 21.84 -59.97
C LEU A 30 9.01 22.13 -58.55
N LYS A 31 8.78 23.40 -58.20
CA LYS A 31 8.19 23.81 -56.92
C LYS A 31 6.79 23.23 -56.72
N ALA A 32 5.92 23.29 -57.73
CA ALA A 32 4.59 22.68 -57.67
C ALA A 32 4.68 21.15 -57.48
N GLY A 33 5.62 20.49 -58.16
CA GLY A 33 5.89 19.07 -57.99
C GLY A 33 6.28 18.70 -56.55
N MET A 34 7.17 19.48 -55.93
CA MET A 34 7.55 19.28 -54.52
C MET A 34 6.35 19.43 -53.56
N LEU A 35 5.49 20.42 -53.77
CA LEU A 35 4.25 20.58 -52.97
C LEU A 35 3.27 19.41 -53.18
N HIS A 36 3.19 18.85 -54.39
CA HIS A 36 2.39 17.66 -54.65
C HIS A 36 2.93 16.42 -53.95
N LEU A 37 4.25 16.26 -53.81
CA LEU A 37 4.84 15.16 -53.04
C LEU A 37 4.47 15.24 -51.56
N GLU A 38 4.48 16.45 -50.96
CA GLU A 38 4.02 16.65 -49.58
C GLU A 38 2.54 16.33 -49.42
N SER A 39 1.70 16.77 -50.37
CA SER A 39 0.27 16.44 -50.37
C SER A 39 0.03 14.93 -50.47
N LEU A 40 0.84 14.23 -51.29
CA LEU A 40 0.81 12.77 -51.40
C LEU A 40 1.23 12.09 -50.09
N PHE A 41 2.31 12.59 -49.46
CA PHE A 41 2.77 12.11 -48.17
C PHE A 41 1.69 12.24 -47.11
N ARG A 42 1.04 13.42 -47.02
CA ARG A 42 -0.10 13.67 -46.14
C ARG A 42 -1.22 12.65 -46.37
N LYS A 43 -1.64 12.44 -47.62
CA LYS A 43 -2.72 11.52 -47.96
C LYS A 43 -2.39 10.08 -47.55
N TRP A 44 -1.19 9.61 -47.86
CA TRP A 44 -0.76 8.25 -47.52
C TRP A 44 -0.63 8.08 -46.00
N LEU A 45 -0.08 9.06 -45.31
CA LEU A 45 0.07 9.02 -43.85
C LEU A 45 -1.29 8.97 -43.14
N SER A 46 -2.27 9.76 -43.60
CA SER A 46 -3.64 9.71 -43.08
C SER A 46 -4.27 8.32 -43.23
N SER A 47 -4.02 7.64 -44.37
CA SER A 47 -4.63 6.34 -44.63
C SER A 47 -4.18 5.22 -43.69
N VAL A 48 -3.01 5.38 -43.06
CA VAL A 48 -2.42 4.40 -42.13
C VAL A 48 -2.47 4.87 -40.65
N SER A 49 -3.14 5.98 -40.35
CA SER A 49 -3.19 6.59 -39.01
C SER A 49 -4.61 6.65 -38.44
N ASN A 50 -5.35 5.55 -38.54
CA ASN A 50 -6.71 5.45 -37.98
C ASN A 50 -6.63 5.15 -36.48
N PRO A 51 -7.37 5.87 -35.61
CA PRO A 51 -7.33 5.63 -34.17
C PRO A 51 -7.58 4.17 -33.79
N VAL A 52 -6.85 3.68 -32.79
CA VAL A 52 -6.92 2.30 -32.30
C VAL A 52 -7.69 2.26 -30.99
N ASP A 53 -8.48 1.21 -30.78
CA ASP A 53 -9.20 1.00 -29.53
C ASP A 53 -8.23 0.60 -28.39
N PRO A 54 -8.43 1.09 -27.16
CA PRO A 54 -7.64 0.68 -26.00
C PRO A 54 -7.53 -0.83 -25.75
N ASP A 55 -8.56 -1.62 -26.01
CA ASP A 55 -8.49 -3.08 -25.85
C ASP A 55 -7.53 -3.69 -26.89
N ASP A 56 -7.63 -3.25 -28.15
CA ASP A 56 -6.72 -3.69 -29.22
C ASP A 56 -5.25 -3.33 -28.92
N ILE A 57 -5.00 -2.19 -28.24
CA ILE A 57 -3.65 -1.77 -27.85
C ILE A 57 -3.00 -2.76 -26.86
N LEU A 58 -3.81 -3.34 -25.97
CA LEU A 58 -3.35 -4.25 -24.91
C LEU A 58 -3.19 -5.68 -25.42
N ASP A 59 -4.07 -6.12 -26.31
CA ASP A 59 -4.07 -7.49 -26.82
C ASP A 59 -3.07 -7.72 -27.97
N SER A 60 -2.72 -6.67 -28.71
CA SER A 60 -1.85 -6.78 -29.88
C SER A 60 -0.36 -6.80 -29.54
N GLU A 61 0.40 -7.74 -30.11
CA GLU A 61 1.87 -7.74 -30.05
C GLU A 61 2.50 -6.57 -30.83
N THR A 62 1.81 -6.11 -31.89
CA THR A 62 2.26 -5.00 -32.73
C THR A 62 1.10 -4.06 -33.04
N LEU A 63 1.33 -2.75 -32.92
CA LEU A 63 0.34 -1.72 -33.23
C LEU A 63 0.39 -1.25 -34.71
N GLU A 64 1.10 -1.99 -35.56
CA GLU A 64 1.08 -1.73 -37.00
C GLU A 64 -0.23 -2.25 -37.61
N PRO A 65 -0.96 -1.44 -38.40
CA PRO A 65 -2.19 -1.91 -39.02
C PRO A 65 -1.92 -3.11 -39.95
N ALA A 66 -2.72 -4.17 -39.82
CA ALA A 66 -2.58 -5.38 -40.62
C ALA A 66 -2.61 -5.04 -42.14
N GLY A 67 -1.58 -5.47 -42.87
CA GLY A 67 -1.44 -5.18 -44.31
C GLY A 67 -0.80 -3.82 -44.65
N ALA A 68 -0.47 -2.98 -43.67
CA ALA A 68 0.13 -1.66 -43.91
C ALA A 68 1.62 -1.71 -44.31
N SER A 69 2.30 -2.86 -44.23
CA SER A 69 3.73 -3.00 -44.55
C SER A 69 4.07 -2.45 -45.96
N GLY A 70 3.20 -2.68 -46.95
CA GLY A 70 3.36 -2.11 -48.29
C GLY A 70 3.27 -0.58 -48.30
N SER A 71 2.29 -0.02 -47.61
CA SER A 71 2.08 1.43 -47.49
C SER A 71 3.20 2.12 -46.69
N LEU A 72 3.74 1.48 -45.64
CA LEU A 72 4.87 1.97 -44.87
C LEU A 72 6.13 2.05 -45.73
N LYS A 73 6.39 1.02 -46.55
CA LYS A 73 7.51 1.04 -47.50
C LYS A 73 7.37 2.16 -48.52
N GLN A 74 6.15 2.39 -49.04
CA GLN A 74 5.87 3.50 -49.94
C GLN A 74 6.08 4.87 -49.28
N LEU A 75 5.63 5.05 -48.03
CA LEU A 75 5.86 6.27 -47.25
C LEU A 75 7.34 6.54 -47.00
N SER A 76 8.11 5.51 -46.64
CA SER A 76 9.56 5.59 -46.44
C SER A 76 10.33 5.92 -47.73
N GLN A 77 9.91 5.32 -48.85
CA GLN A 77 10.46 5.65 -50.17
C GLN A 77 10.12 7.09 -50.57
N LEU A 78 8.90 7.54 -50.30
CA LEU A 78 8.46 8.90 -50.61
C LEU A 78 9.20 9.95 -49.77
N SER A 79 9.36 9.75 -48.46
CA SER A 79 10.12 10.66 -47.60
C SER A 79 11.59 10.77 -48.04
N THR A 80 12.20 9.64 -48.40
CA THR A 80 13.57 9.58 -48.92
C THR A 80 13.69 10.31 -50.26
N TYR A 81 12.69 10.13 -51.14
CA TYR A 81 12.64 10.80 -52.42
C TYR A 81 12.45 12.32 -52.29
N ILE A 82 11.61 12.77 -51.35
CA ILE A 82 11.44 14.20 -51.04
C ILE A 82 12.79 14.76 -50.58
N ALA A 83 13.44 14.15 -49.59
CA ALA A 83 14.72 14.61 -49.05
C ALA A 83 15.83 14.70 -50.12
N ALA A 84 15.93 13.71 -51.02
CA ALA A 84 16.86 13.76 -52.15
C ALA A 84 16.51 14.90 -53.13
N SER A 85 15.22 15.07 -53.44
CA SER A 85 14.74 16.11 -54.35
C SER A 85 14.96 17.53 -53.82
N GLU A 86 14.95 17.74 -52.50
CA GLU A 86 15.26 19.05 -51.90
C GLU A 86 16.70 19.49 -52.20
N GLN A 87 17.66 18.57 -52.11
CA GLN A 87 19.07 18.84 -52.41
C GLN A 87 19.28 19.18 -53.89
N GLU A 88 18.56 18.49 -54.78
CA GLU A 88 18.67 18.68 -56.22
C GLU A 88 17.99 19.97 -56.69
N ILE A 89 16.74 20.22 -56.26
CA ILE A 89 15.90 21.30 -56.77
C ILE A 89 16.20 22.65 -56.09
N GLY A 90 16.79 22.63 -54.89
CA GLY A 90 17.03 23.85 -54.10
C GLY A 90 15.74 24.46 -53.53
N TYR A 91 14.64 23.69 -53.53
CA TYR A 91 13.37 24.04 -52.92
C TYR A 91 12.99 22.98 -51.89
N SER A 92 12.95 23.36 -50.62
CA SER A 92 12.61 22.47 -49.51
C SER A 92 11.10 22.46 -49.23
N VAL A 93 10.59 21.29 -48.87
CA VAL A 93 9.23 21.09 -48.40
C VAL A 93 9.23 20.33 -47.08
N ASP A 94 8.69 20.99 -46.05
CA ASP A 94 8.64 20.45 -44.69
C ASP A 94 7.43 19.51 -44.49
N PHE A 95 7.63 18.23 -44.78
CA PHE A 95 6.63 17.19 -44.54
C PHE A 95 6.56 16.75 -43.06
N THR A 96 7.38 17.31 -42.18
CA THR A 96 7.32 17.10 -40.72
C THR A 96 6.02 17.65 -40.13
N LYS A 97 5.52 18.77 -40.66
CA LYS A 97 4.26 19.38 -40.19
C LYS A 97 3.04 18.48 -40.44
N PRO A 98 2.79 17.99 -41.68
CA PRO A 98 1.77 16.97 -41.92
C PRO A 98 1.92 15.74 -41.03
N TYR A 99 3.16 15.30 -40.78
CA TYR A 99 3.41 14.18 -39.89
C TYR A 99 2.90 14.46 -38.47
N ILE A 100 3.34 15.56 -37.87
CA ILE A 100 2.96 15.97 -36.52
C ILE A 100 1.45 16.09 -36.40
N GLU A 101 0.80 16.78 -37.34
CA GLU A 101 -0.65 17.02 -37.31
C GLU A 101 -1.45 15.71 -37.32
N ILE A 102 -1.11 14.79 -38.22
CA ILE A 102 -1.83 13.52 -38.37
C ILE A 102 -1.55 12.58 -37.20
N ARG A 103 -0.26 12.40 -36.87
CA ARG A 103 0.15 11.43 -35.84
C ARG A 103 -0.21 11.88 -34.44
N SER A 104 -0.16 13.18 -34.15
CA SER A 104 -0.65 13.71 -32.87
C SER A 104 -2.15 13.46 -32.69
N GLN A 105 -2.97 13.70 -33.72
CA GLN A 105 -4.40 13.41 -33.66
C GLN A 105 -4.69 11.91 -33.52
N TYR A 106 -3.90 11.06 -34.18
CA TYR A 106 -3.99 9.61 -34.03
C TYR A 106 -3.73 9.17 -32.58
N LEU A 107 -2.64 9.65 -31.96
CA LEU A 107 -2.31 9.36 -30.56
C LEU A 107 -3.41 9.85 -29.61
N LEU A 108 -3.80 11.13 -29.74
CA LEU A 108 -4.84 11.73 -28.90
C LEU A 108 -6.16 10.98 -28.99
N LYS A 109 -6.66 10.72 -30.20
CA LYS A 109 -7.96 10.04 -30.38
C LYS A 109 -7.97 8.61 -29.87
N SER A 110 -6.85 7.88 -30.01
CA SER A 110 -6.74 6.49 -29.51
C SER A 110 -6.72 6.45 -27.98
N LEU A 111 -6.10 7.45 -27.34
CA LEU A 111 -5.91 7.48 -25.88
C LEU A 111 -7.00 8.24 -25.12
N HIS A 112 -7.78 9.09 -25.80
CA HIS A 112 -8.78 9.94 -25.16
C HIS A 112 -9.86 9.18 -24.35
N PRO A 113 -10.37 8.01 -24.79
CA PRO A 113 -11.33 7.25 -23.98
C PRO A 113 -10.81 6.88 -22.59
N LEU A 114 -9.52 6.54 -22.48
CA LEU A 114 -8.86 6.18 -21.21
C LEU A 114 -8.69 7.40 -20.30
N SER A 115 -8.32 8.55 -20.87
CA SER A 115 -8.26 9.82 -20.14
C SER A 115 -9.61 10.18 -19.52
N GLN A 116 -10.72 9.99 -20.26
CA GLN A 116 -12.08 10.19 -19.73
C GLN A 116 -12.45 9.17 -18.64
N ALA A 117 -12.06 7.91 -18.81
CA ALA A 117 -12.30 6.86 -17.82
C ALA A 117 -11.66 7.21 -16.46
N VAL A 118 -10.38 7.61 -16.46
CA VAL A 118 -9.66 8.06 -15.26
C VAL A 118 -10.38 9.22 -14.57
N GLN A 119 -10.81 10.23 -15.33
CA GLN A 119 -11.51 11.40 -14.77
C GLN A 119 -12.86 11.07 -14.13
N SER A 120 -13.54 10.01 -14.59
CA SER A 120 -14.87 9.61 -14.11
C SER A 120 -14.81 8.64 -12.91
N SER A 121 -13.91 7.66 -12.93
CA SER A 121 -13.82 6.59 -11.94
C SER A 121 -13.25 7.08 -10.61
N GLU A 122 -12.18 7.85 -10.65
CA GLU A 122 -11.42 8.20 -9.45
C GLU A 122 -12.06 9.32 -8.61
N ARG A 123 -13.18 9.88 -9.06
CA ARG A 123 -14.01 10.79 -8.26
C ARG A 123 -14.86 10.06 -7.20
N HIS A 124 -15.02 8.74 -7.29
CA HIS A 124 -16.03 7.99 -6.54
C HIS A 124 -15.49 6.96 -5.53
N GLN A 125 -14.16 6.83 -5.35
CA GLN A 125 -13.53 5.85 -4.45
C GLN A 125 -13.57 6.23 -2.95
N GLY A 126 -14.72 6.68 -2.44
CA GLY A 126 -14.88 7.10 -1.04
C GLY A 126 -15.40 6.02 -0.08
N SER A 127 -15.58 4.76 -0.51
CA SER A 127 -16.35 3.79 0.32
C SER A 127 -15.96 2.30 0.21
N SER A 128 -15.04 1.90 -0.66
CA SER A 128 -14.60 0.50 -0.78
C SER A 128 -13.09 0.39 -0.69
N SER A 129 -12.59 -0.62 0.04
CA SER A 129 -11.18 -1.00 0.06
C SER A 129 -10.65 -1.17 -1.37
N TYR A 130 -9.60 -0.44 -1.75
CA TYR A 130 -8.94 -0.58 -3.06
C TYR A 130 -8.51 -2.04 -3.30
N GLU A 131 -8.80 -2.53 -4.51
CA GLU A 131 -8.32 -3.82 -5.01
C GLU A 131 -7.11 -3.59 -5.94
N LYS A 132 -6.03 -4.35 -5.75
CA LYS A 132 -4.82 -4.23 -6.60
C LYS A 132 -5.18 -4.47 -8.06
N GLY A 133 -4.73 -3.58 -8.94
CA GLY A 133 -5.00 -3.60 -10.38
C GLY A 133 -6.27 -2.84 -10.80
N SER A 134 -7.04 -2.28 -9.87
CA SER A 134 -8.35 -1.66 -10.19
C SER A 134 -8.31 -0.18 -10.58
N SER A 135 -7.15 0.50 -10.50
CA SER A 135 -7.05 1.89 -10.96
C SER A 135 -7.05 1.96 -12.49
N GLU A 136 -7.95 2.79 -13.03
CA GLU A 136 -8.04 3.07 -14.47
C GLU A 136 -6.76 3.71 -15.02
N LEU A 137 -5.99 4.41 -14.18
CA LEU A 137 -4.72 5.00 -14.58
C LEU A 137 -3.70 3.92 -14.98
N LEU A 138 -3.79 2.70 -14.44
CA LEU A 138 -2.89 1.60 -14.78
C LEU A 138 -3.06 1.18 -16.24
N ARG A 139 -4.32 1.05 -16.67
CA ARG A 139 -4.67 0.73 -18.06
C ARG A 139 -4.23 1.85 -18.99
N TYR A 140 -4.50 3.11 -18.59
CA TYR A 140 -4.08 4.27 -19.37
C TYR A 140 -2.56 4.34 -19.54
N MET A 141 -1.82 4.12 -18.45
CA MET A 141 -0.36 4.13 -18.41
C MET A 141 0.25 3.09 -19.35
N GLU A 142 -0.28 1.85 -19.36
CA GLU A 142 0.18 0.81 -20.28
C GLU A 142 -0.08 1.17 -21.75
N CYS A 143 -1.29 1.66 -22.06
CA CYS A 143 -1.63 2.06 -23.42
C CYS A 143 -0.76 3.22 -23.91
N VAL A 144 -0.50 4.22 -23.05
CA VAL A 144 0.43 5.31 -23.37
C VAL A 144 1.81 4.74 -23.68
N ALA A 145 2.39 3.94 -22.79
CA ALA A 145 3.70 3.32 -23.01
C ALA A 145 3.80 2.61 -24.37
N ARG A 146 2.85 1.72 -24.67
CA ARG A 146 2.83 0.98 -25.95
C ARG A 146 2.67 1.90 -27.16
N MET A 147 1.78 2.87 -27.10
CA MET A 147 1.55 3.82 -28.19
C MET A 147 2.77 4.70 -28.46
N LEU A 148 3.48 5.13 -27.41
CA LEU A 148 4.70 5.93 -27.56
C LEU A 148 5.85 5.12 -28.16
N GLN A 149 6.02 3.87 -27.73
CA GLN A 149 6.99 2.96 -28.31
C GLN A 149 6.69 2.70 -29.80
N ALA A 150 5.44 2.40 -30.13
CA ALA A 150 5.03 2.19 -31.52
C ALA A 150 5.24 3.44 -32.39
N GLU A 151 5.03 4.63 -31.84
CA GLU A 151 5.30 5.89 -32.55
C GLU A 151 6.80 6.10 -32.82
N GLN A 152 7.68 5.75 -31.87
CA GLN A 152 9.13 5.76 -32.10
C GLN A 152 9.54 4.82 -33.24
N GLU A 153 9.04 3.58 -33.23
CA GLU A 153 9.33 2.59 -34.25
C GLU A 153 8.78 3.02 -35.62
N PHE A 154 7.55 3.53 -35.65
CA PHE A 154 6.90 4.02 -36.87
C PHE A 154 7.66 5.21 -37.47
N ALA A 155 8.03 6.20 -36.65
CA ALA A 155 8.83 7.34 -37.10
C ALA A 155 10.19 6.89 -37.64
N ALA A 156 10.83 5.89 -37.00
CA ALA A 156 12.12 5.37 -37.43
C ALA A 156 12.07 4.66 -38.80
N LYS A 157 10.93 4.03 -39.14
CA LYS A 157 10.72 3.38 -40.45
C LYS A 157 10.48 4.38 -41.58
N ILE A 158 9.83 5.51 -41.29
CA ILE A 158 9.40 6.49 -42.31
C ILE A 158 10.39 7.65 -42.46
N LEU A 159 11.00 8.12 -41.37
CA LEU A 159 11.83 9.33 -41.35
C LEU A 159 13.32 8.95 -41.25
N SER A 160 14.04 9.03 -42.36
CA SER A 160 15.46 8.68 -42.44
C SER A 160 16.37 9.73 -41.78
N ASN A 161 16.03 11.01 -41.85
CA ASN A 161 16.79 12.10 -41.23
C ASN A 161 16.55 12.13 -39.71
N ALA A 162 17.62 12.02 -38.93
CA ALA A 162 17.55 11.99 -37.46
C ALA A 162 16.97 13.27 -36.84
N SER A 163 17.36 14.45 -37.33
CA SER A 163 16.87 15.73 -36.80
C SER A 163 15.39 15.95 -37.10
N GLN A 164 14.94 15.61 -38.31
CA GLN A 164 13.51 15.68 -38.68
C GLN A 164 12.68 14.68 -37.86
N ARG A 165 13.19 13.46 -37.67
CA ARG A 165 12.54 12.44 -36.84
C ARG A 165 12.39 12.88 -35.38
N ALA A 166 13.42 13.45 -34.77
CA ALA A 166 13.33 13.98 -33.42
C ALA A 166 12.29 15.12 -33.30
N ALA A 167 12.24 16.03 -34.28
CA ALA A 167 11.22 17.09 -34.32
C ALA A 167 9.80 16.52 -34.51
N ALA A 168 9.64 15.53 -35.39
CA ALA A 168 8.38 14.85 -35.65
C ALA A 168 7.84 14.14 -34.41
N LEU A 169 8.69 13.35 -33.73
CA LEU A 169 8.34 12.64 -32.50
C LEU A 169 7.95 13.60 -31.38
N ARG A 170 8.73 14.68 -31.18
CA ARG A 170 8.40 15.70 -30.19
C ARG A 170 7.03 16.32 -30.47
N GLY A 171 6.76 16.70 -31.71
CA GLY A 171 5.48 17.30 -32.08
C GLY A 171 4.31 16.32 -31.99
N SER A 172 4.49 15.05 -32.35
CA SER A 172 3.41 14.07 -32.33
C SER A 172 3.05 13.64 -30.90
N ILE A 173 4.04 13.39 -30.05
CA ILE A 173 3.87 12.81 -28.71
C ILE A 173 3.44 13.83 -27.65
N VAL A 174 4.01 15.04 -27.64
CA VAL A 174 3.82 16.03 -26.54
C VAL A 174 2.34 16.25 -26.18
N PRO A 175 1.40 16.42 -27.13
CA PRO A 175 -0.01 16.63 -26.77
C PRO A 175 -0.63 15.46 -25.98
N ALA A 176 -0.37 14.22 -26.40
CA ALA A 176 -0.88 13.03 -25.69
C ALA A 176 -0.19 12.84 -24.33
N MET A 177 1.11 13.13 -24.25
CA MET A 177 1.86 13.12 -22.99
C MET A 177 1.29 14.15 -21.99
N ASN A 178 0.97 15.36 -22.45
CA ASN A 178 0.42 16.42 -21.60
C ASN A 178 -0.97 16.04 -21.04
N GLU A 179 -1.81 15.38 -21.84
CA GLU A 179 -3.10 14.85 -21.36
C GLU A 179 -2.91 13.77 -20.29
N PHE A 180 -1.98 12.83 -20.52
CA PHE A 180 -1.62 11.79 -19.55
C PHE A 180 -1.08 12.37 -18.24
N VAL A 181 -0.14 13.31 -18.33
CA VAL A 181 0.43 14.01 -17.16
C VAL A 181 -0.66 14.76 -16.39
N THR A 182 -1.57 15.41 -17.09
CA THR A 182 -2.69 16.13 -16.46
C THR A 182 -3.60 15.18 -15.70
N ALA A 183 -3.95 14.04 -16.29
CA ALA A 183 -4.74 13.00 -15.63
C ALA A 183 -4.02 12.50 -14.37
N GLY A 184 -2.76 12.07 -14.48
CA GLY A 184 -1.99 11.56 -13.33
C GLY A 184 -1.76 12.60 -12.22
N ARG A 185 -1.57 13.89 -12.56
CA ARG A 185 -1.52 14.97 -11.56
C ARG A 185 -2.85 15.10 -10.79
N GLN A 186 -3.99 14.93 -11.44
CA GLN A 186 -5.31 14.93 -10.78
C GLN A 186 -5.47 13.73 -9.85
N VAL A 187 -5.08 12.53 -10.30
CA VAL A 187 -5.06 11.31 -9.49
C VAL A 187 -4.21 11.49 -8.23
N ASN A 188 -3.00 12.05 -8.37
CA ASN A 188 -2.14 12.31 -7.22
C ASN A 188 -2.73 13.38 -6.28
N ALA A 189 -3.43 14.38 -6.82
CA ALA A 189 -4.12 15.38 -6.01
C ALA A 189 -5.27 14.75 -5.18
N LEU A 190 -5.96 13.74 -5.71
CA LEU A 190 -6.92 12.93 -4.96
C LEU A 190 -6.20 12.14 -3.85
N ALA A 191 -5.16 11.39 -4.19
CA ALA A 191 -4.36 10.64 -3.22
C ALA A 191 -3.85 11.50 -2.06
N LYS A 192 -3.49 12.76 -2.35
CA LYS A 192 -3.05 13.72 -1.33
C LYS A 192 -4.10 14.08 -0.30
N ARG A 193 -5.40 14.01 -0.65
CA ARG A 193 -6.55 14.33 0.20
C ARG A 193 -7.07 13.13 0.98
N LEU A 194 -6.79 11.92 0.49
CA LEU A 194 -7.18 10.67 1.13
C LEU A 194 -6.27 10.33 2.31
N GLY A 195 -6.77 9.50 3.22
CA GLY A 195 -5.94 8.88 4.26
C GLY A 195 -4.97 7.87 3.66
N PHE A 196 -3.88 7.57 4.38
CA PHE A 196 -2.86 6.63 3.90
C PHE A 196 -3.41 5.21 3.65
N TYR A 197 -4.49 4.81 4.33
CA TYR A 197 -5.19 3.53 4.09
C TYR A 197 -5.86 3.45 2.71
N ASP A 198 -6.41 4.57 2.23
CA ASP A 198 -7.16 4.65 0.99
C ASP A 198 -6.26 5.03 -0.19
N ALA A 199 -5.14 5.70 0.07
CA ALA A 199 -4.15 6.10 -0.93
C ALA A 199 -3.17 4.97 -1.34
N VAL A 200 -3.43 3.71 -0.95
CA VAL A 200 -2.56 2.56 -1.24
C VAL A 200 -2.44 2.28 -2.75
N PHE A 201 -3.44 2.66 -3.56
CA PHE A 201 -3.39 2.54 -5.03
C PHE A 201 -2.21 3.27 -5.67
N VAL A 202 -1.63 4.27 -4.99
CA VAL A 202 -0.43 4.96 -5.47
C VAL A 202 0.76 3.99 -5.60
N LEU A 203 0.87 2.99 -4.72
CA LEU A 203 1.93 1.98 -4.82
C LEU A 203 1.78 1.16 -6.10
N ASP A 204 0.55 0.87 -6.52
CA ASP A 204 0.25 0.12 -7.73
C ASP A 204 0.60 0.94 -9.00
N ILE A 205 0.31 2.23 -8.99
CA ILE A 205 0.71 3.18 -10.05
C ILE A 205 2.24 3.23 -10.19
N LEU A 206 2.95 3.31 -9.06
CA LEU A 206 4.41 3.30 -9.05
C LEU A 206 4.98 1.97 -9.55
N GLU A 207 4.44 0.84 -9.08
CA GLU A 207 4.83 -0.50 -9.55
C GLU A 207 4.64 -0.65 -11.07
N LYS A 208 3.47 -0.25 -11.57
CA LYS A 208 3.13 -0.29 -13.00
C LYS A 208 4.05 0.58 -13.84
N TYR A 209 4.33 1.81 -13.39
CA TYR A 209 5.22 2.72 -14.11
C TYR A 209 6.62 2.14 -14.25
N GLU A 210 7.15 1.59 -13.17
CA GLU A 210 8.54 1.12 -13.13
C GLU A 210 8.69 -0.17 -13.95
N ARG A 211 7.68 -1.04 -13.93
CA ARG A 211 7.67 -2.27 -14.73
C ARG A 211 7.50 -2.01 -16.22
N ASP A 212 6.54 -1.15 -16.60
CA ASP A 212 6.06 -1.09 -17.98
C ASP A 212 6.44 0.22 -18.71
N CYS A 213 6.74 1.31 -18.00
CA CYS A 213 6.90 2.65 -18.60
C CYS A 213 8.31 3.24 -18.46
N ALA A 214 9.03 2.97 -17.37
CA ALA A 214 10.27 3.66 -17.04
C ALA A 214 11.33 3.53 -18.15
N SER A 215 11.50 2.33 -18.72
CA SER A 215 12.45 2.08 -19.81
C SER A 215 12.10 2.87 -21.09
N ILE A 216 10.82 2.96 -21.43
CA ILE A 216 10.31 3.69 -22.60
C ILE A 216 10.52 5.19 -22.39
N MET A 217 10.19 5.72 -21.21
CA MET A 217 10.43 7.12 -20.86
C MET A 217 11.94 7.47 -20.89
N GLN A 218 12.79 6.57 -20.42
CA GLN A 218 14.24 6.74 -20.50
C GLN A 218 14.73 6.78 -21.97
N GLN A 219 14.16 5.97 -22.85
CA GLN A 219 14.48 6.00 -24.28
C GLN A 219 14.01 7.30 -24.95
N LEU A 220 12.76 7.72 -24.68
CA LEU A 220 12.18 8.97 -25.18
C LEU A 220 12.97 10.22 -24.73
N SER A 221 13.53 10.19 -23.52
CA SER A 221 14.30 11.33 -22.98
C SER A 221 15.53 11.73 -23.81
N LYS A 222 15.98 10.85 -24.72
CA LYS A 222 17.07 11.14 -25.66
C LYS A 222 16.66 12.09 -26.79
N ASP A 223 15.39 12.06 -27.18
CA ASP A 223 14.86 12.81 -28.34
C ASP A 223 13.99 14.00 -27.91
N MET A 224 13.36 13.92 -26.74
CA MET A 224 12.42 14.92 -26.23
C MET A 224 12.48 15.09 -24.71
N ASP A 225 11.97 16.23 -24.24
CA ASP A 225 11.83 16.48 -22.81
C ASP A 225 10.67 15.65 -22.23
N VAL A 226 10.94 14.95 -21.14
CA VAL A 226 9.99 14.12 -20.37
C VAL A 226 9.92 14.55 -18.90
N SER A 227 10.45 15.74 -18.58
CA SER A 227 10.52 16.32 -17.24
C SER A 227 9.17 16.30 -16.52
N GLU A 228 8.10 16.73 -17.18
CA GLU A 228 6.76 16.78 -16.57
C GLU A 228 6.22 15.41 -16.16
N CYS A 229 6.54 14.36 -16.92
CA CYS A 229 6.17 12.98 -16.58
C CYS A 229 6.98 12.50 -15.37
N ASN A 230 8.29 12.77 -15.36
CA ASN A 230 9.15 12.46 -14.22
C ASN A 230 8.72 13.19 -12.94
N GLU A 231 8.32 14.46 -13.04
CA GLU A 231 7.78 15.24 -11.94
C GLU A 231 6.46 14.66 -11.43
N MET A 232 5.57 14.22 -12.32
CA MET A 232 4.32 13.56 -11.94
C MET A 232 4.59 12.28 -11.13
N ILE A 233 5.48 11.42 -11.61
CA ILE A 233 5.88 10.19 -10.91
C ILE A 233 6.58 10.53 -9.58
N GLY A 234 7.48 11.52 -9.58
CA GLY A 234 8.10 12.04 -8.37
C GLY A 234 7.06 12.50 -7.34
N ALA A 235 5.99 13.14 -7.79
CA ALA A 235 4.92 13.59 -6.91
C ALA A 235 4.12 12.43 -6.29
N PHE A 236 3.95 11.30 -6.99
CA PHE A 236 3.38 10.08 -6.41
C PHE A 236 4.32 9.46 -5.36
N LYS A 237 5.63 9.42 -5.65
CA LYS A 237 6.65 8.97 -4.69
C LYS A 237 6.63 9.85 -3.43
N THR A 238 6.57 11.17 -3.57
CA THR A 238 6.45 12.11 -2.43
C THR A 238 5.18 11.87 -1.61
N THR A 239 4.03 11.65 -2.26
CA THR A 239 2.77 11.31 -1.56
C THR A 239 2.93 10.04 -0.73
N THR A 240 3.59 9.01 -1.26
CA THR A 240 3.84 7.76 -0.55
C THR A 240 4.76 7.93 0.65
N LEU A 241 5.85 8.71 0.51
CA LEU A 241 6.74 9.02 1.63
C LEU A 241 6.00 9.75 2.77
N ARG A 242 5.15 10.72 2.42
CA ARG A 242 4.29 11.39 3.39
C ARG A 242 3.34 10.40 4.08
N ASN A 243 2.79 9.44 3.33
CA ASN A 243 1.90 8.42 3.89
C ASN A 243 2.61 7.51 4.92
N PHE A 244 3.91 7.21 4.76
CA PHE A 244 4.68 6.50 5.79
C PHE A 244 4.78 7.31 7.08
N TYR A 245 5.05 8.61 6.98
CA TYR A 245 5.07 9.51 8.14
C TYR A 245 3.69 9.63 8.79
N ASP A 246 2.64 9.85 8.00
CA ASP A 246 1.26 9.96 8.49
C ASP A 246 0.80 8.68 9.21
N PHE A 247 1.17 7.51 8.68
CA PHE A 247 0.95 6.22 9.32
C PHE A 247 1.66 6.14 10.68
N MET A 248 2.94 6.50 10.76
CA MET A 248 3.68 6.45 12.02
C MET A 248 3.09 7.40 13.08
N GLU A 249 2.65 8.59 12.69
CA GLU A 249 2.00 9.53 13.61
C GLU A 249 0.61 9.06 14.06
N ASP A 250 -0.12 8.35 13.20
CA ASP A 250 -1.39 7.69 13.53
C ASP A 250 -1.18 6.54 14.54
N VAL A 251 -0.20 5.66 14.30
CA VAL A 251 0.16 4.56 15.21
C VAL A 251 0.57 5.09 16.59
N LYS A 252 1.32 6.20 16.65
CA LYS A 252 1.68 6.89 17.90
C LYS A 252 0.47 7.46 18.66
N GLY A 253 -0.69 7.58 18.02
CA GLY A 253 -1.92 8.10 18.62
C GLY A 253 -1.94 9.63 18.77
N LYS A 254 -1.06 10.37 18.08
CA LYS A 254 -0.96 11.84 18.22
C LYS A 254 -2.15 12.61 17.63
N LYS A 255 -2.85 12.03 16.64
CA LYS A 255 -4.05 12.63 16.03
C LYS A 255 -5.30 12.51 16.91
N GLU A 256 -5.27 11.66 17.93
CA GLU A 256 -6.37 11.55 18.90
C GLU A 256 -6.18 12.56 20.02
N ASN A 257 -6.95 13.65 19.97
CA ASN A 257 -6.97 14.69 21.01
C ASN A 257 -7.32 14.16 22.43
N ASN A 258 -7.77 12.90 22.55
CA ASN A 258 -7.98 12.20 23.81
C ASN A 258 -7.72 10.69 23.64
N ALA A 259 -6.51 10.21 23.96
CA ALA A 259 -6.14 8.80 23.91
C ALA A 259 -7.00 7.87 24.81
N PHE A 260 -7.90 8.44 25.62
CA PHE A 260 -8.82 7.73 26.51
C PHE A 260 -10.26 7.72 26.01
N MET A 261 -10.57 8.46 24.92
CA MET A 261 -11.82 8.29 24.19
C MET A 261 -11.71 7.06 23.29
N ASN A 262 -12.82 6.36 23.05
CA ASN A 262 -12.90 5.12 22.24
C ASN A 262 -12.27 3.85 22.87
N LEU A 263 -12.02 3.82 24.18
CA LEU A 263 -11.68 2.57 24.87
C LEU A 263 -12.91 1.65 24.94
N SER A 264 -12.73 0.40 24.51
CA SER A 264 -13.74 -0.65 24.64
C SER A 264 -14.10 -0.89 26.11
N SER A 265 -15.37 -1.06 26.45
CA SER A 265 -15.79 -1.30 27.84
C SER A 265 -15.37 -2.67 28.39
N ASP A 266 -15.06 -3.63 27.51
CA ASP A 266 -14.78 -5.04 27.81
C ASP A 266 -13.29 -5.41 27.69
N GLY A 267 -12.45 -4.49 27.21
CA GLY A 267 -11.01 -4.72 27.03
C GLY A 267 -10.67 -5.59 25.82
N THR A 268 -11.53 -5.66 24.80
CA THR A 268 -11.24 -6.39 23.56
C THR A 268 -10.06 -5.78 22.75
N VAL A 269 -9.73 -6.39 21.60
CA VAL A 269 -8.70 -5.89 20.69
C VAL A 269 -9.09 -4.51 20.15
N HIS A 270 -8.16 -3.55 20.22
CA HIS A 270 -8.38 -2.19 19.73
C HIS A 270 -8.32 -2.13 18.20
N GLU A 271 -9.11 -1.25 17.59
CA GLU A 271 -9.12 -1.06 16.13
C GLU A 271 -7.74 -0.68 15.58
N THR A 272 -7.00 0.20 16.26
CA THR A 272 -5.63 0.59 15.89
C THR A 272 -4.71 -0.61 15.75
N THR A 273 -4.83 -1.63 16.60
CA THR A 273 -4.02 -2.85 16.48
C THR A 273 -4.31 -3.57 15.17
N SER A 274 -5.59 -3.74 14.84
CA SER A 274 -6.01 -4.42 13.61
C SER A 274 -5.63 -3.61 12.37
N ASN A 275 -5.88 -2.29 12.40
CA ASN A 275 -5.61 -1.37 11.30
C ASN A 275 -4.11 -1.30 10.99
N THR A 276 -3.26 -1.15 12.02
CA THR A 276 -1.80 -1.15 11.88
C THR A 276 -1.30 -2.44 11.22
N LEU A 277 -1.73 -3.60 11.74
CA LEU A 277 -1.29 -4.90 11.20
C LEU A 277 -1.78 -5.11 9.77
N ASN A 278 -3.00 -4.69 9.45
CA ASN A 278 -3.53 -4.75 8.08
C ASN A 278 -2.79 -3.83 7.12
N TYR A 279 -2.38 -2.63 7.56
CA TYR A 279 -1.56 -1.74 6.74
C TYR A 279 -0.17 -2.32 6.48
N LEU A 280 0.49 -2.87 7.51
CA LEU A 280 1.79 -3.54 7.34
C LEU A 280 1.70 -4.71 6.35
N LYS A 281 0.63 -5.52 6.43
CA LYS A 281 0.37 -6.58 5.44
C LYS A 281 0.20 -6.03 4.03
N ARG A 282 -0.52 -4.92 3.88
CA ARG A 282 -0.68 -4.24 2.59
C ARG A 282 0.68 -3.80 2.06
N LEU A 283 1.47 -3.06 2.84
CA LEU A 283 2.80 -2.61 2.41
C LEU A 283 3.72 -3.76 1.98
N TYR A 284 3.62 -4.92 2.64
CA TYR A 284 4.37 -6.09 2.22
C TYR A 284 4.00 -6.60 0.81
N LEU A 285 2.73 -6.51 0.41
CA LEU A 285 2.29 -6.90 -0.94
C LEU A 285 2.93 -6.04 -2.05
N TRP A 286 3.33 -4.80 -1.71
CA TRP A 286 4.08 -3.89 -2.58
C TRP A 286 5.53 -3.71 -2.13
N ARG A 287 6.15 -4.72 -1.49
CA ARG A 287 7.50 -4.60 -0.91
C ARG A 287 8.54 -4.11 -1.92
N ASP A 288 8.46 -4.55 -3.17
CA ASP A 288 9.41 -4.17 -4.22
C ASP A 288 9.31 -2.67 -4.57
N THR A 289 8.14 -2.06 -4.36
CA THR A 289 7.90 -0.62 -4.50
C THR A 289 8.21 0.16 -3.21
N VAL A 290 7.92 -0.43 -2.05
CA VAL A 290 8.16 0.18 -0.73
C VAL A 290 9.66 0.24 -0.42
N GLU A 291 10.44 -0.79 -0.78
CA GLU A 291 11.86 -0.90 -0.48
C GLU A 291 12.68 0.31 -1.00
N PRO A 292 12.63 0.69 -2.29
CA PRO A 292 13.38 1.84 -2.80
C PRO A 292 12.95 3.17 -2.17
N LEU A 293 11.67 3.30 -1.80
CA LEU A 293 11.15 4.49 -1.13
C LEU A 293 11.70 4.62 0.30
N LEU A 294 11.78 3.51 1.05
CA LEU A 294 12.42 3.51 2.37
C LEU A 294 13.93 3.77 2.29
N ILE A 295 14.60 3.26 1.25
CA ILE A 295 16.02 3.59 0.99
C ILE A 295 16.19 5.09 0.76
N ALA A 296 15.32 5.70 -0.06
CA ALA A 296 15.35 7.14 -0.33
C ALA A 296 15.11 7.99 0.93
N LEU A 297 14.27 7.48 1.83
CA LEU A 297 13.94 8.14 3.10
C LEU A 297 15.06 8.01 4.14
N GLY A 298 15.79 6.89 4.11
CA GLY A 298 16.79 6.54 5.10
C GLY A 298 16.17 6.00 6.41
N GLU A 299 17.01 5.34 7.21
CA GLU A 299 16.58 4.77 8.49
C GLU A 299 16.05 5.86 9.42
N GLY A 300 14.83 5.66 9.96
CA GLY A 300 14.17 6.61 10.85
C GLY A 300 13.63 7.87 10.17
N GLY A 301 13.78 8.04 8.85
CA GLY A 301 13.25 9.19 8.13
C GLY A 301 11.71 9.25 8.14
N TRP A 302 11.04 8.11 8.32
CA TRP A 302 9.57 8.01 8.51
C TRP A 302 9.06 8.64 9.81
N ASN A 303 9.94 9.06 10.71
CA ASN A 303 9.58 9.78 11.93
C ASN A 303 9.57 11.31 11.77
N HIS A 304 9.97 11.82 10.59
CA HIS A 304 10.05 13.24 10.30
C HIS A 304 9.17 13.59 9.10
N ALA A 305 8.55 14.78 9.14
CA ALA A 305 7.80 15.27 8.00
C ALA A 305 8.73 15.40 6.79
N VAL A 306 8.31 14.81 5.66
CA VAL A 306 9.17 14.72 4.48
C VAL A 306 9.31 16.09 3.82
N THR A 307 10.50 16.68 3.91
CA THR A 307 10.94 17.81 3.08
C THR A 307 11.76 17.26 1.92
N TYR A 308 11.19 17.27 0.71
CA TYR A 308 11.83 16.91 -0.58
C TYR A 308 12.96 15.86 -0.49
N ALA A 309 12.61 14.58 -0.70
CA ALA A 309 13.62 13.53 -0.83
C ALA A 309 14.20 13.51 -2.26
N ASN A 310 15.52 13.53 -2.38
CA ASN A 310 16.18 13.14 -3.63
C ASN A 310 16.00 11.63 -3.80
N PHE A 311 15.22 11.22 -4.79
CA PHE A 311 15.04 9.80 -5.10
C PHE A 311 16.33 9.30 -5.79
N PRO A 312 17.07 8.36 -5.17
CA PRO A 312 18.25 7.81 -5.81
C PRO A 312 17.84 7.07 -7.08
N ASP A 313 18.59 7.27 -8.16
CA ASP A 313 18.45 6.56 -9.44
C ASP A 313 19.03 5.14 -9.30
N ARG A 314 18.39 4.31 -8.47
CA ARG A 314 18.79 2.91 -8.25
C ARG A 314 17.68 2.00 -8.74
N GLY A 315 18.09 0.99 -9.52
CA GLY A 315 17.20 -0.03 -10.05
C GLY A 315 16.51 -0.84 -8.95
N TYR A 316 15.32 -1.32 -9.28
CA TYR A 316 14.50 -2.20 -8.44
C TYR A 316 15.18 -3.57 -8.28
N GLY A 317 15.22 -4.07 -7.05
CA GLY A 317 15.75 -5.39 -6.71
C GLY A 317 15.98 -5.52 -5.21
N GLU A 318 15.84 -6.74 -4.69
CA GLU A 318 16.09 -7.04 -3.28
C GLU A 318 17.52 -6.64 -2.91
N SER A 319 17.64 -5.64 -2.05
CA SER A 319 18.91 -5.22 -1.49
C SER A 319 18.95 -5.60 0.00
N PRO A 320 20.08 -6.10 0.51
CA PRO A 320 20.21 -6.36 1.95
C PRO A 320 19.90 -5.13 2.80
N GLN A 321 20.26 -3.94 2.30
CA GLN A 321 19.97 -2.66 2.94
C GLN A 321 18.46 -2.36 2.98
N GLY A 322 17.75 -2.52 1.87
CA GLY A 322 16.34 -2.21 1.79
C GLY A 322 15.45 -3.21 2.52
N THR A 323 15.80 -4.50 2.50
CA THR A 323 15.16 -5.50 3.36
C THR A 323 15.33 -5.16 4.84
N ALA A 324 16.53 -4.71 5.26
CA ALA A 324 16.77 -4.26 6.63
C ALA A 324 15.94 -3.02 7.00
N LEU A 325 15.76 -2.08 6.06
CA LEU A 325 14.92 -0.90 6.27
C LEU A 325 13.43 -1.23 6.39
N ILE A 326 12.90 -2.16 5.58
CA ILE A 326 11.52 -2.65 5.74
C ILE A 326 11.36 -3.25 7.14
N LYS A 327 12.29 -4.11 7.58
CA LYS A 327 12.26 -4.70 8.92
C LYS A 327 12.30 -3.63 10.02
N SER A 328 13.19 -2.65 9.89
CA SER A 328 13.32 -1.52 10.83
C SER A 328 12.03 -0.69 10.91
N PHE A 329 11.43 -0.35 9.76
CA PHE A 329 10.16 0.37 9.70
C PHE A 329 9.00 -0.42 10.35
N PHE A 330 8.89 -1.72 10.07
CA PHE A 330 7.84 -2.58 10.61
C PHE A 330 8.02 -2.78 12.12
N ALA A 331 9.26 -2.95 12.58
CA ALA A 331 9.59 -3.05 14.00
C ALA A 331 9.25 -1.75 14.76
N ASP A 332 9.67 -0.58 14.24
CA ASP A 332 9.34 0.71 14.85
C ASP A 332 7.82 0.91 14.91
N ALA A 333 7.07 0.55 13.86
CA ALA A 333 5.60 0.60 13.90
C ALA A 333 5.00 -0.26 15.03
N LEU A 334 5.52 -1.48 15.26
CA LEU A 334 5.06 -2.33 16.37
C LEU A 334 5.47 -1.80 17.75
N ASP A 335 6.63 -1.19 17.87
CA ASP A 335 7.09 -0.56 19.11
C ASP A 335 6.25 0.68 19.43
N GLN A 336 5.97 1.55 18.45
CA GLN A 336 5.06 2.68 18.62
C GLN A 336 3.63 2.22 18.97
N LEU A 337 3.13 1.16 18.32
CA LEU A 337 1.84 0.57 18.65
C LEU A 337 1.83 0.07 20.10
N THR A 338 2.90 -0.58 20.55
CA THR A 338 3.04 -1.06 21.93
C THR A 338 3.00 0.10 22.93
N ILE A 339 3.72 1.20 22.68
CA ILE A 339 3.70 2.40 23.53
C ILE A 339 2.30 3.03 23.55
N SER A 340 1.64 3.12 22.40
CA SER A 340 0.28 3.64 22.26
C SER A 340 -0.72 2.81 23.06
N LEU A 341 -0.68 1.48 22.95
CA LEU A 341 -1.52 0.56 23.72
C LEU A 341 -1.28 0.68 25.23
N GLN A 342 -0.04 0.79 25.68
CA GLN A 342 0.29 1.01 27.10
C GLN A 342 -0.21 2.35 27.62
N THR A 343 -0.21 3.38 26.78
CA THR A 343 -0.75 4.70 27.15
C THR A 343 -2.26 4.63 27.28
N ARG A 344 -2.94 4.02 26.31
CA ARG A 344 -4.39 3.77 26.30
C ARG A 344 -4.84 2.94 27.50
N SER A 345 -4.09 1.89 27.86
CA SER A 345 -4.47 1.00 28.96
C SER A 345 -4.55 1.72 30.31
N ARG A 346 -3.85 2.86 30.48
CA ARG A 346 -3.93 3.70 31.69
C ARG A 346 -5.27 4.41 31.85
N GLY A 347 -6.10 4.47 30.81
CA GLY A 347 -7.45 5.04 30.87
C GLY A 347 -8.48 4.16 31.56
N TYR A 348 -8.20 2.86 31.72
CA TYR A 348 -9.11 1.95 32.41
C TYR A 348 -9.10 2.18 33.93
N LYS A 349 -10.30 2.37 34.51
CA LYS A 349 -10.47 2.51 35.96
C LYS A 349 -10.07 1.26 36.74
N LYS A 350 -10.31 0.08 36.17
CA LYS A 350 -9.99 -1.21 36.79
C LYS A 350 -8.64 -1.71 36.24
N PRO A 351 -7.61 -1.91 37.08
CA PRO A 351 -6.30 -2.39 36.62
C PRO A 351 -6.38 -3.73 35.90
N THR A 352 -7.26 -4.64 36.35
CA THR A 352 -7.45 -5.96 35.73
C THR A 352 -8.02 -5.88 34.31
N LEU A 353 -8.86 -4.87 34.03
CA LEU A 353 -9.36 -4.62 32.68
C LEU A 353 -8.24 -4.09 31.76
N ALA A 354 -7.37 -3.22 32.28
CA ALA A 354 -6.19 -2.76 31.56
C ALA A 354 -5.26 -3.94 31.19
N THR A 355 -5.07 -4.89 32.11
CA THR A 355 -4.29 -6.11 31.87
C THR A 355 -4.91 -6.98 30.78
N ILE A 356 -6.23 -7.21 30.82
CA ILE A 356 -6.94 -7.98 29.77
C ILE A 356 -6.85 -7.28 28.41
N PHE A 357 -7.01 -5.96 28.37
CA PHE A 357 -6.83 -5.17 27.16
C PHE A 357 -5.45 -5.35 26.54
N LEU A 358 -4.38 -5.20 27.33
CA LEU A 358 -3.02 -5.41 26.84
C LEU A 358 -2.79 -6.86 26.41
N LEU A 359 -3.30 -7.83 27.19
CA LEU A 359 -3.18 -9.26 26.88
C LEU A 359 -3.81 -9.59 25.51
N ASN A 360 -5.02 -9.11 25.26
CA ASN A 360 -5.72 -9.32 24.00
C ASN A 360 -4.97 -8.72 22.81
N ASN A 361 -4.52 -7.48 22.92
CA ASN A 361 -3.83 -6.79 21.84
C ASN A 361 -2.44 -7.40 21.56
N TYR A 362 -1.65 -7.72 22.59
CA TYR A 362 -0.35 -8.36 22.41
C TYR A 362 -0.47 -9.78 21.85
N ASN A 363 -1.46 -10.56 22.28
CA ASN A 363 -1.70 -11.87 21.70
C ASN A 363 -2.15 -11.76 20.24
N HIS A 364 -2.99 -10.78 19.90
CA HIS A 364 -3.37 -10.53 18.52
C HIS A 364 -2.15 -10.18 17.66
N ILE A 365 -1.29 -9.26 18.11
CA ILE A 365 -0.03 -8.94 17.41
C ILE A 365 0.82 -10.19 17.23
N LEU A 366 1.04 -10.96 18.30
CA LEU A 366 1.83 -12.19 18.28
C LEU A 366 1.31 -13.21 17.25
N ARG A 367 -0.01 -13.41 17.17
CA ARG A 367 -0.61 -14.29 16.16
C ARG A 367 -0.41 -13.77 14.74
N GLN A 368 -0.54 -12.46 14.54
CA GLN A 368 -0.40 -11.85 13.21
C GLN A 368 1.05 -11.87 12.72
N ILE A 369 2.04 -11.59 13.56
CA ILE A 369 3.45 -11.64 13.15
C ILE A 369 3.94 -13.07 12.87
N ARG A 370 3.31 -14.09 13.47
CA ARG A 370 3.54 -15.51 13.16
C ARG A 370 2.86 -15.98 11.88
N SER A 371 1.96 -15.18 11.33
CA SER A 371 1.16 -15.54 10.15
C SER A 371 1.71 -14.87 8.89
N PRO A 372 1.65 -15.54 7.72
CA PRO A 372 1.95 -14.88 6.46
C PRO A 372 1.01 -13.69 6.22
N PRO A 373 1.48 -12.61 5.56
CA PRO A 373 2.84 -12.43 5.06
C PRO A 373 3.87 -11.95 6.10
N LEU A 374 3.44 -11.51 7.28
CA LEU A 374 4.29 -10.81 8.24
C LEU A 374 5.40 -11.69 8.82
N SER A 375 5.20 -13.00 8.90
CA SER A 375 6.19 -13.98 9.35
C SER A 375 7.46 -14.03 8.49
N SER A 376 7.46 -13.43 7.29
CA SER A 376 8.65 -13.32 6.45
C SER A 376 9.51 -12.08 6.76
N ILE A 377 8.93 -11.09 7.45
CA ILE A 377 9.59 -9.84 7.83
C ILE A 377 10.10 -9.92 9.26
N PHE A 378 9.23 -10.32 10.19
CA PHE A 378 9.59 -10.43 11.60
C PHE A 378 10.38 -11.70 11.87
N ASP A 379 11.35 -11.58 12.77
CA ASP A 379 12.24 -12.65 13.20
C ASP A 379 11.84 -13.22 14.57
N ASP A 380 12.55 -14.27 14.97
CA ASP A 380 12.38 -14.94 16.27
C ASP A 380 12.52 -13.97 17.46
N SER A 381 13.31 -12.89 17.31
CA SER A 381 13.48 -11.86 18.33
C SER A 381 12.18 -11.11 18.60
N SER A 382 11.52 -10.65 17.53
CA SER A 382 10.22 -9.97 17.59
C SER A 382 9.14 -10.88 18.18
N GLU A 383 9.12 -12.15 17.77
CA GLU A 383 8.23 -13.16 18.35
C GLU A 383 8.49 -13.37 19.85
N MET A 384 9.76 -13.45 20.25
CA MET A 384 10.14 -13.61 21.66
C MET A 384 9.73 -12.39 22.49
N GLN A 385 9.87 -11.17 21.97
CA GLN A 385 9.44 -9.94 22.62
C GLN A 385 7.95 -9.96 22.92
N PHE A 386 7.10 -10.21 21.91
CA PHE A 386 5.65 -10.26 22.12
C PHE A 386 5.22 -11.45 22.97
N SER A 387 5.90 -12.60 22.87
CA SER A 387 5.66 -13.74 23.77
C SER A 387 5.94 -13.38 25.24
N LYS A 388 7.00 -12.61 25.52
CA LYS A 388 7.29 -12.10 26.87
C LYS A 388 6.22 -11.10 27.35
N LEU A 389 5.74 -10.23 26.47
CA LEU A 389 4.67 -9.28 26.81
C LEU A 389 3.35 -10.00 27.14
N VAL A 390 2.97 -11.00 26.34
CA VAL A 390 1.80 -11.86 26.60
C VAL A 390 1.96 -12.58 27.94
N LYS A 391 3.10 -13.24 28.16
CA LYS A 391 3.38 -13.94 29.42
C LYS A 391 3.30 -13.00 30.63
N LYS A 392 3.89 -11.81 30.54
CA LYS A 392 3.80 -10.79 31.61
C LYS A 392 2.36 -10.43 31.95
N GLN A 393 1.49 -10.25 30.95
CA GLN A 393 0.08 -9.94 31.20
C GLN A 393 -0.70 -11.15 31.75
N LEU A 394 -0.36 -12.38 31.34
CA LEU A 394 -0.91 -13.60 31.96
C LEU A 394 -0.55 -13.68 33.45
N ASP A 395 0.73 -13.47 33.79
CA ASP A 395 1.20 -13.47 35.17
C ASP A 395 0.50 -12.37 36.00
N THR A 396 0.41 -11.15 35.47
CA THR A 396 -0.30 -10.02 36.13
C THR A 396 -1.80 -10.31 36.31
N TYR A 397 -2.44 -10.95 35.32
CA TYR A 397 -3.84 -11.33 35.44
C TYR A 397 -4.01 -12.43 36.51
N GLN A 398 -3.12 -13.41 36.57
CA GLN A 398 -3.13 -14.45 37.60
C GLN A 398 -2.95 -13.84 39.00
N GLU A 399 -2.06 -12.86 39.16
CA GLU A 399 -1.89 -12.10 40.41
C GLU A 399 -3.16 -11.37 40.86
N SER A 400 -4.07 -11.03 39.94
CA SER A 400 -5.36 -10.41 40.32
C SER A 400 -6.26 -11.32 41.15
N TRP A 401 -6.01 -12.64 41.14
CA TRP A 401 -6.72 -13.62 41.95
C TRP A 401 -6.07 -13.84 43.33
N LYS A 402 -4.94 -13.17 43.62
CA LYS A 402 -4.23 -13.29 44.89
C LYS A 402 -5.09 -13.02 46.13
N PRO A 403 -6.00 -12.02 46.17
CA PRO A 403 -6.88 -11.81 47.32
C PRO A 403 -7.77 -13.03 47.63
N CYS A 404 -8.26 -13.73 46.61
CA CYS A 404 -8.98 -14.98 46.81
C CYS A 404 -8.06 -16.07 47.37
N VAL A 405 -6.86 -16.22 46.78
CA VAL A 405 -5.87 -17.21 47.18
C VAL A 405 -5.39 -17.02 48.63
N GLU A 406 -5.12 -15.78 49.06
CA GLU A 406 -4.66 -15.45 50.41
C GLU A 406 -5.65 -15.86 51.50
N ASN A 407 -6.95 -15.71 51.25
CA ASN A 407 -8.00 -16.17 52.17
C ASN A 407 -8.04 -17.71 52.30
N LEU A 408 -7.54 -18.43 51.29
CA LEU A 408 -7.46 -19.89 51.26
C LEU A 408 -6.11 -20.43 51.75
N MET A 409 -5.09 -19.58 51.89
CA MET A 409 -3.77 -19.96 52.40
C MET A 409 -3.82 -20.22 53.90
N ASP A 410 -3.82 -21.49 54.27
CA ASP A 410 -3.86 -21.92 55.66
C ASP A 410 -2.50 -21.66 56.35
N VAL A 411 -2.50 -20.81 57.38
CA VAL A 411 -1.35 -20.69 58.29
C VAL A 411 -1.55 -21.75 59.36
N THR A 412 -1.35 -23.02 59.00
CA THR A 412 -1.28 -24.08 60.00
C THR A 412 -0.03 -23.86 60.85
N TYR A 413 -0.20 -23.21 62.01
CA TYR A 413 0.75 -23.37 63.11
C TYR A 413 0.78 -24.86 63.47
N VAL A 414 1.83 -25.55 63.05
CA VAL A 414 2.19 -26.86 63.61
C VAL A 414 2.65 -26.60 65.05
N ARG A 415 1.70 -26.41 65.98
CA ARG A 415 1.98 -26.53 67.41
C ARG A 415 1.83 -27.99 67.79
N GLY A 416 2.93 -28.73 67.74
CA GLY A 416 3.12 -29.95 68.53
C GLY A 416 2.52 -31.25 67.98
N GLY A 417 2.62 -31.52 66.68
CA GLY A 417 2.62 -32.90 66.15
C GLY A 417 1.33 -33.73 66.29
N ALA A 418 0.20 -33.17 66.74
CA ALA A 418 -1.08 -33.85 66.81
C ALA A 418 -2.18 -33.05 66.10
N ILE A 419 -2.91 -33.70 65.19
CA ILE A 419 -4.09 -33.14 64.50
C ILE A 419 -5.21 -33.02 65.54
N LYS A 420 -5.36 -31.84 66.14
CA LYS A 420 -6.51 -31.54 67.01
C LYS A 420 -7.75 -31.35 66.11
N ASN A 421 -8.67 -32.31 66.12
CA ASN A 421 -9.96 -32.24 65.41
C ASN A 421 -10.97 -31.24 66.04
N SER A 422 -10.58 -30.49 67.07
CA SER A 422 -11.43 -29.50 67.73
C SER A 422 -10.78 -28.12 67.65
N LEU A 423 -11.36 -27.26 66.82
CA LEU A 423 -10.99 -25.85 66.73
C LEU A 423 -11.38 -25.10 68.00
N GLY A 424 -10.47 -24.27 68.52
CA GLY A 424 -10.78 -23.29 69.58
C GLY A 424 -11.68 -22.16 69.07
N ASN A 425 -12.37 -21.44 69.96
CA ASN A 425 -13.31 -20.37 69.58
C ASN A 425 -12.68 -19.30 68.66
N GLY A 426 -11.41 -18.94 68.89
CA GLY A 426 -10.67 -18.00 68.03
C GLY A 426 -10.43 -18.54 66.62
N GLU A 427 -10.00 -19.80 66.51
CA GLU A 427 -9.77 -20.46 65.21
C GLU A 427 -11.06 -20.61 64.41
N ARG A 428 -12.17 -20.97 65.08
CA ARG A 428 -13.50 -21.02 64.46
C ARG A 428 -13.92 -19.67 63.88
N GLN A 429 -13.59 -18.57 64.55
CA GLN A 429 -13.89 -17.22 64.06
C GLN A 429 -13.05 -16.86 62.83
N VAL A 430 -11.75 -17.19 62.83
CA VAL A 430 -10.86 -16.98 61.69
C VAL A 430 -11.34 -17.75 60.46
N VAL A 431 -11.78 -19.00 60.61
CA VAL A 431 -12.32 -19.80 59.50
C VAL A 431 -13.58 -19.15 58.90
N LYS A 432 -14.50 -18.66 59.75
CA LYS A 432 -15.70 -17.93 59.29
C LYS A 432 -15.34 -16.68 58.51
N GLU A 433 -14.36 -15.92 59.00
CA GLU A 433 -13.91 -14.68 58.38
C GLU A 433 -13.27 -14.97 57.01
N ARG A 434 -12.42 -16.00 56.90
CA ARG A 434 -11.81 -16.42 55.64
C ARG A 434 -12.83 -16.85 54.59
N PHE A 435 -13.82 -17.67 54.95
CA PHE A 435 -14.91 -18.01 54.03
C PHE A 435 -15.67 -16.77 53.57
N LYS A 436 -15.98 -15.85 54.50
CA LYS A 436 -16.70 -14.61 54.17
C LYS A 436 -15.88 -13.74 53.23
N ASN A 437 -14.60 -13.51 53.54
CA ASN A 437 -13.71 -12.69 52.73
C ASN A 437 -13.50 -13.31 51.35
N PHE A 438 -13.23 -14.62 51.26
CA PHE A 438 -13.17 -15.33 49.97
C PHE A 438 -14.45 -15.12 49.15
N ASN A 439 -15.64 -15.29 49.75
CA ASN A 439 -16.89 -15.11 49.03
C ASN A 439 -17.03 -13.69 48.48
N THR A 440 -16.69 -12.67 49.27
CA THR A 440 -16.72 -11.27 48.85
C THR A 440 -15.75 -11.02 47.69
N GLU A 441 -14.48 -11.39 47.84
CA GLU A 441 -13.46 -11.20 46.82
C GLU A 441 -13.83 -11.93 45.51
N PHE A 442 -14.28 -13.18 45.61
CA PHE A 442 -14.70 -13.97 44.46
C PHE A 442 -15.93 -13.37 43.76
N ASP A 443 -16.94 -12.92 44.52
CA ASP A 443 -18.13 -12.27 43.96
C ASP A 443 -17.81 -10.96 43.23
N GLU A 444 -16.87 -10.19 43.77
CA GLU A 444 -16.41 -8.94 43.15
C GLU A 444 -15.64 -9.19 41.86
N ILE A 445 -14.69 -10.14 41.88
CA ILE A 445 -13.96 -10.57 40.69
C ILE A 445 -14.93 -11.13 39.64
N TRP A 446 -15.83 -12.04 40.04
CA TRP A 446 -16.84 -12.64 39.16
C TRP A 446 -17.69 -11.58 38.47
N ARG A 447 -18.26 -10.65 39.25
CA ARG A 447 -19.09 -9.56 38.72
C ARG A 447 -18.32 -8.64 37.77
N ALA A 448 -17.05 -8.38 38.06
CA ALA A 448 -16.23 -7.52 37.22
C ALA A 448 -15.79 -8.22 35.93
N GLN A 449 -15.28 -9.44 36.02
CA GLN A 449 -14.61 -10.11 34.90
C GLN A 449 -15.57 -10.82 33.95
N THR A 450 -16.82 -11.07 34.36
CA THR A 450 -17.89 -11.52 33.44
C THR A 450 -18.25 -10.47 32.39
N THR A 451 -17.91 -9.19 32.59
CA THR A 451 -18.11 -8.14 31.59
C THR A 451 -16.88 -7.93 30.70
N TYR A 452 -15.81 -8.71 30.87
CA TYR A 452 -14.59 -8.58 30.09
C TYR A 452 -14.62 -9.55 28.91
N ALA A 453 -13.92 -9.22 27.83
CA ALA A 453 -13.82 -10.06 26.64
C ALA A 453 -12.40 -10.58 26.45
N VAL A 454 -12.29 -11.86 26.07
CA VAL A 454 -11.07 -12.45 25.50
C VAL A 454 -11.49 -13.13 24.20
N PRO A 455 -11.37 -12.43 23.05
CA PRO A 455 -11.96 -12.90 21.79
C PRO A 455 -11.26 -14.14 21.23
N ASP A 456 -9.97 -14.31 21.55
CA ASP A 456 -9.17 -15.44 21.12
C ASP A 456 -9.51 -16.70 21.94
N PRO A 457 -10.02 -17.79 21.33
CA PRO A 457 -10.47 -18.96 22.08
C PRO A 457 -9.35 -19.73 22.78
N GLU A 458 -8.15 -19.78 22.18
CA GLU A 458 -7.00 -20.50 22.73
C GLU A 458 -6.47 -19.75 23.96
N LEU A 459 -6.30 -18.44 23.84
CA LEU A 459 -5.93 -17.55 24.93
C LEU A 459 -6.97 -17.58 26.05
N ARG A 460 -8.27 -17.46 25.73
CA ARG A 460 -9.34 -17.53 26.73
C ARG A 460 -9.27 -18.85 27.51
N SER A 461 -9.09 -19.96 26.81
CA SER A 461 -8.95 -21.27 27.43
C SER A 461 -7.72 -21.34 28.33
N GLN A 462 -6.59 -20.74 27.93
CA GLN A 462 -5.37 -20.68 28.74
C GLN A 462 -5.60 -19.88 30.03
N VAL A 463 -6.16 -18.67 29.91
CA VAL A 463 -6.46 -17.78 31.05
C VAL A 463 -7.36 -18.47 32.07
N ILE A 464 -8.43 -19.13 31.61
CA ILE A 464 -9.36 -19.87 32.48
C ILE A 464 -8.66 -21.05 33.15
N ARG A 465 -7.88 -21.84 32.40
CA ARG A 465 -7.13 -22.99 32.94
C ARG A 465 -6.15 -22.56 34.02
N ASP A 466 -5.40 -21.49 33.81
CA ASP A 466 -4.37 -21.02 34.75
C ASP A 466 -4.98 -20.59 36.10
N VAL A 467 -6.17 -19.96 36.07
CA VAL A 467 -6.93 -19.65 37.29
C VAL A 467 -7.46 -20.92 37.95
N LYS A 468 -8.09 -21.83 37.19
CA LYS A 468 -8.66 -23.08 37.72
C LYS A 468 -7.60 -23.94 38.40
N ASN A 469 -6.44 -24.09 37.78
CA ASN A 469 -5.34 -24.92 38.27
C ASN A 469 -4.80 -24.49 39.64
N VAL A 470 -5.00 -23.23 40.02
CA VAL A 470 -4.59 -22.71 41.34
C VAL A 470 -5.80 -22.66 42.27
N LEU A 471 -6.88 -21.99 41.86
CA LEU A 471 -7.95 -21.61 42.75
C LEU A 471 -8.82 -22.81 43.17
N VAL A 472 -9.15 -23.71 42.23
CA VAL A 472 -10.04 -24.85 42.51
C VAL A 472 -9.40 -25.84 43.47
N PRO A 473 -8.12 -26.27 43.30
CA PRO A 473 -7.46 -27.13 44.28
C PRO A 473 -7.30 -26.47 45.65
N MET A 474 -6.96 -25.18 45.71
CA MET A 474 -6.82 -24.47 46.98
C MET A 474 -8.14 -24.35 47.73
N TYR A 475 -9.22 -23.97 47.02
CA TYR A 475 -10.55 -23.92 47.60
C TYR A 475 -11.02 -25.31 48.04
N GLY A 476 -10.78 -26.33 47.21
CA GLY A 476 -11.13 -27.71 47.50
C GLY A 476 -10.48 -28.23 48.78
N ARG A 477 -9.17 -27.99 48.96
CA ARG A 477 -8.45 -28.35 50.20
C ARG A 477 -8.97 -27.60 51.42
N PHE A 478 -9.22 -26.30 51.29
CA PHE A 478 -9.77 -25.48 52.38
C PHE A 478 -11.18 -25.95 52.77
N LEU A 479 -12.03 -26.22 51.79
CA LEU A 479 -13.37 -26.75 51.98
C LEU A 479 -13.33 -28.12 52.66
N ASP A 480 -12.54 -29.08 52.14
CA ASP A 480 -12.46 -30.44 52.68
C ASP A 480 -12.03 -30.46 54.15
N LYS A 481 -11.09 -29.59 54.51
CA LYS A 481 -10.60 -29.47 55.88
C LYS A 481 -11.68 -28.94 56.84
N TYR A 482 -12.39 -27.88 56.46
CA TYR A 482 -13.27 -27.17 57.38
C TYR A 482 -14.74 -27.59 57.30
N GLN A 483 -15.20 -28.20 56.20
CA GLN A 483 -16.61 -28.64 56.07
C GLN A 483 -16.98 -29.72 57.09
N SER A 484 -16.03 -30.61 57.42
CA SER A 484 -16.21 -31.68 58.39
C SER A 484 -15.89 -31.27 59.83
N THR A 485 -15.46 -30.02 60.04
CA THR A 485 -15.08 -29.49 61.35
C THR A 485 -16.21 -28.62 61.92
N GLU A 486 -16.49 -28.68 63.23
CA GLU A 486 -17.54 -27.87 63.87
C GLU A 486 -17.17 -26.39 64.05
N PHE A 487 -16.80 -25.68 62.98
CA PHE A 487 -16.46 -24.26 63.07
C PHE A 487 -17.69 -23.34 63.24
N THR A 488 -18.88 -23.81 62.86
CA THR A 488 -20.14 -23.04 62.93
C THR A 488 -21.35 -23.95 63.06
N LYS A 489 -22.43 -23.45 63.69
CA LYS A 489 -23.74 -24.14 63.74
C LYS A 489 -24.56 -23.98 62.46
N ASN A 490 -24.16 -23.06 61.56
CA ASN A 490 -24.83 -22.82 60.27
C ASN A 490 -23.80 -22.74 59.14
N PRO A 491 -23.33 -23.88 58.59
CA PRO A 491 -22.33 -23.93 57.54
C PRO A 491 -22.76 -23.25 56.23
N ALA A 492 -24.04 -23.37 55.87
CA ALA A 492 -24.61 -22.80 54.64
C ALA A 492 -24.52 -21.27 54.58
N LYS A 493 -24.39 -20.59 55.73
CA LYS A 493 -24.15 -19.13 55.78
C LYS A 493 -22.75 -18.74 55.28
N TYR A 494 -21.76 -19.63 55.38
CA TYR A 494 -20.36 -19.33 55.09
C TYR A 494 -19.85 -20.06 53.84
N ILE A 495 -20.28 -21.31 53.62
CA ILE A 495 -19.93 -22.11 52.46
C ILE A 495 -20.95 -21.83 51.34
N LYS A 496 -20.63 -20.90 50.44
CA LYS A 496 -21.52 -20.45 49.34
C LYS A 496 -21.37 -21.28 48.05
N TYR A 497 -20.20 -21.89 47.87
CA TYR A 497 -19.81 -22.64 46.67
C TYR A 497 -19.40 -24.05 47.06
N ASP A 498 -19.79 -25.03 46.24
CA ASP A 498 -19.10 -26.31 46.21
C ASP A 498 -18.00 -26.27 45.14
N LYS A 499 -17.19 -27.34 45.06
CA LYS A 499 -16.06 -27.40 44.13
C LYS A 499 -16.51 -27.30 42.66
N ASP A 500 -17.59 -27.99 42.31
CA ASP A 500 -18.09 -28.07 40.92
C ASP A 500 -18.71 -26.74 40.47
N LYS A 501 -19.44 -26.07 41.36
CA LYS A 501 -20.03 -24.76 41.12
C LYS A 501 -18.95 -23.71 40.94
N LEU A 502 -17.90 -23.73 41.78
CA LEU A 502 -16.77 -22.81 41.63
C LEU A 502 -16.05 -23.03 40.29
N ASP A 503 -15.78 -24.29 39.95
CA ASP A 503 -15.16 -24.66 38.67
C ASP A 503 -15.99 -24.21 37.46
N LYS A 504 -17.30 -24.46 37.48
CA LYS A 504 -18.24 -24.04 36.42
C LYS A 504 -18.29 -22.52 36.30
N MET A 505 -18.39 -21.80 37.41
CA MET A 505 -18.38 -20.34 37.39
C MET A 505 -17.11 -19.83 36.70
N ILE A 506 -15.91 -20.23 37.15
CA ILE A 506 -14.66 -19.79 36.50
C ILE A 506 -14.63 -20.16 35.01
N GLY A 507 -15.22 -21.29 34.63
CA GLY A 507 -15.34 -21.72 33.22
C GLY A 507 -16.18 -20.79 32.33
N HIS A 508 -17.12 -20.05 32.91
CA HIS A 508 -17.99 -19.10 32.20
C HIS A 508 -17.42 -17.66 32.14
N LEU A 509 -16.20 -17.42 32.64
CA LEU A 509 -15.54 -16.13 32.47
C LEU A 509 -15.24 -15.87 30.99
N PHE A 510 -15.39 -14.61 30.55
CA PHE A 510 -15.10 -14.17 29.18
C PHE A 510 -15.94 -14.84 28.07
N GLU A 511 -17.07 -15.45 28.43
CA GLU A 511 -18.06 -15.87 27.45
C GLU A 511 -18.68 -14.62 26.79
N PRO A 512 -18.95 -14.65 25.48
CA PRO A 512 -19.66 -13.55 24.83
C PRO A 512 -21.02 -13.38 25.49
N THR A 513 -21.32 -12.19 26.02
CA THR A 513 -22.70 -11.85 26.37
C THR A 513 -23.54 -11.90 25.10
N ALA A 514 -24.54 -12.79 25.10
CA ALA A 514 -25.45 -13.04 23.98
C ALA A 514 -26.21 -11.78 23.52
#